data_AF-A0A9R1RG82-F1
#
_entry.id   AF-A0A9R1RG82-F1
#
_cell.length_a   1.000
_cell.length_b   1.000
_cell.length_c   1.000
_cell.angle_alpha   90.00
_cell.angle_beta   90.00
_cell.angle_gamma   90.00
#
_symmetry.space_group_name_H-M   'P 1'
#
loop_
_entity.id
_entity.type
_entity.pdbx_description
1 polymer ?
#
loop_
_entity_poly.entity_id
_entity_poly.type
_entity_poly.pdbx_seq_one_letter_code
_entity_poly.pdbx_strand_id
1 'polypeptide(L)'
;MEPQAEPKPIPLMTPYKMGASLDLAHRVVLAPLTRQRSYGNVPQPHAAVYYGQRATPGGMLITEATGVSDTAQGYTDTPGVWTAEQAEAWRPVVDAVHAKGALFFCQLWHVGRVSKYGFQPGGAAPVSSTERMVGPQVRHDGSTKEFSPPRRLAAEEIPMIVDDFRKATRNAINAGTYMRT
;
A
#
# COMPACT_ATOMS: atom_id res chain seq x y z
N MET A 1 44.56 6.60 -17.24
CA MET A 1 43.26 6.51 -16.54
C MET A 1 42.76 7.92 -16.39
N GLU A 2 41.67 8.27 -17.07
CA GLU A 2 41.00 9.54 -16.79
C GLU A 2 40.47 9.51 -15.35
N PRO A 3 40.60 10.60 -14.58
CA PRO A 3 40.04 10.66 -13.24
C PRO A 3 38.52 10.59 -13.36
N GLN A 4 37.94 9.56 -12.74
CA GLN A 4 36.50 9.41 -12.66
C GLN A 4 35.96 10.58 -11.85
N ALA A 5 35.11 11.42 -12.48
CA ALA A 5 34.56 12.60 -11.84
C ALA A 5 33.85 12.21 -10.53
N GLU A 6 34.20 12.89 -9.43
CA GLU A 6 33.53 12.63 -8.16
C GLU A 6 32.03 12.91 -8.27
N PRO A 7 31.17 12.03 -7.73
CA PRO A 7 29.73 12.21 -7.80
C PRO A 7 29.34 13.49 -7.06
N LYS A 8 28.72 14.42 -7.79
CA LYS A 8 28.22 15.67 -7.21
C LYS A 8 27.19 15.37 -6.12
N PRO A 9 27.29 16.00 -4.93
CA PRO A 9 26.31 15.81 -3.86
C PRO A 9 24.89 16.15 -4.34
N ILE A 10 23.92 15.32 -3.94
CA ILE A 10 22.50 15.44 -4.29
C ILE A 10 21.73 15.77 -3.00
N PRO A 11 21.51 17.07 -2.67
CA PRO A 11 20.95 17.45 -1.37
C PRO A 11 19.48 17.03 -1.22
N LEU A 12 19.08 16.62 -0.02
CA LEU A 12 17.74 16.09 0.25
C LEU A 12 16.62 17.13 0.02
N MET A 13 16.88 18.40 0.32
CA MET A 13 15.92 19.49 0.26
C MET A 13 15.94 20.24 -1.08
N THR A 14 16.25 19.54 -2.18
CA THR A 14 16.19 20.11 -3.53
C THR A 14 15.08 19.47 -4.35
N PRO A 15 14.45 20.21 -5.29
CA PRO A 15 13.38 19.68 -6.11
C PRO A 15 13.80 18.46 -6.95
N TYR A 16 12.80 17.69 -7.36
CA TYR A 16 12.98 16.54 -8.22
C TYR A 16 11.77 16.34 -9.14
N LYS A 17 12.04 16.20 -10.44
CA LYS A 17 11.02 15.84 -11.42
C LYS A 17 10.98 14.33 -11.58
N MET A 18 9.91 13.71 -11.10
CA MET A 18 9.69 12.27 -11.16
C MET A 18 8.83 11.92 -12.37
N GLY A 19 9.45 11.37 -13.41
CA GLY A 19 8.78 11.08 -14.68
C GLY A 19 8.39 12.36 -15.44
N ALA A 20 7.33 12.29 -16.24
CA ALA A 20 6.95 13.38 -17.13
C ALA A 20 6.24 14.55 -16.41
N SER A 21 5.48 14.28 -15.34
CA SER A 21 4.46 15.19 -14.81
C SER A 21 4.46 15.39 -13.30
N LEU A 22 5.37 14.75 -12.54
CA LEU A 22 5.36 14.86 -11.07
C LEU A 22 6.52 15.72 -10.59
N ASP A 23 6.22 16.93 -10.14
CA ASP A 23 7.20 17.85 -9.56
C ASP A 23 7.20 17.75 -8.03
N LEU A 24 8.32 17.32 -7.47
CA LEU A 24 8.56 17.28 -6.02
C LEU A 24 9.35 18.50 -5.58
N ALA A 25 8.96 19.12 -4.46
CA ALA A 25 9.70 20.22 -3.85
C ALA A 25 10.95 19.75 -3.09
N HIS A 26 10.97 18.48 -2.65
CA HIS A 26 12.08 17.86 -1.93
C HIS A 26 12.10 16.34 -2.15
N ARG A 27 13.20 15.69 -1.77
CA ARG A 27 13.40 14.24 -1.93
C ARG A 27 13.08 13.42 -0.68
N VAL A 28 12.45 14.03 0.33
CA VAL A 28 11.88 13.32 1.49
C VAL A 28 10.53 12.72 1.12
N VAL A 29 10.36 11.41 1.35
CA VAL A 29 9.12 10.67 1.05
C VAL A 29 8.62 9.97 2.31
N LEU A 30 7.31 10.01 2.57
CA LEU A 30 6.71 9.11 3.54
C LEU A 30 6.62 7.70 2.94
N ALA A 31 7.46 6.80 3.45
CA ALA A 31 7.41 5.39 3.11
C ALA A 31 6.04 4.76 3.48
N PRO A 32 5.63 3.68 2.79
CA PRO A 32 4.42 2.95 3.17
C PRO A 32 4.61 2.26 4.52
N LEU A 33 3.67 2.48 5.45
CA LEU A 33 3.76 2.00 6.83
C LEU A 33 2.41 1.43 7.29
N THR A 34 2.24 0.10 7.29
CA THR A 34 1.04 -0.57 7.83
C THR A 34 0.77 -0.14 9.27
N ARG A 35 -0.40 0.42 9.56
CA ARG A 35 -0.75 0.92 10.90
C ARG A 35 -1.83 0.12 11.62
N GLN A 36 -2.58 -0.72 10.90
CA GLN A 36 -3.67 -1.54 11.44
C GLN A 36 -4.73 -0.69 12.18
N ARG A 37 -5.27 0.33 11.49
CA ARG A 37 -6.29 1.24 12.04
C ARG A 37 -7.50 1.45 11.10
N SER A 38 -7.75 0.49 10.21
CA SER A 38 -8.84 0.52 9.24
C SER A 38 -9.80 -0.61 9.53
N TYR A 39 -10.72 -0.38 10.48
CA TYR A 39 -11.69 -1.39 10.93
C TYR A 39 -12.57 -1.85 9.77
N GLY A 40 -12.79 -3.16 9.67
CA GLY A 40 -13.54 -3.74 8.54
C GLY A 40 -12.89 -3.46 7.17
N ASN A 41 -11.57 -3.22 7.14
CA ASN A 41 -10.82 -2.81 5.96
C ASN A 41 -11.22 -1.43 5.40
N VAL A 42 -11.97 -0.62 6.15
CA VAL A 42 -12.40 0.72 5.72
C VAL A 42 -11.49 1.77 6.38
N PRO A 43 -10.85 2.67 5.61
CA PRO A 43 -10.13 3.81 6.15
C PRO A 43 -11.00 4.66 7.08
N GLN A 44 -10.44 5.04 8.23
CA GLN A 44 -11.16 5.79 9.27
C GLN A 44 -10.83 7.29 9.22
N PRO A 45 -11.67 8.17 9.80
CA PRO A 45 -11.42 9.62 9.79
C PRO A 45 -10.05 10.05 10.33
N HIS A 46 -9.49 9.32 11.29
CA HIS A 46 -8.16 9.62 11.82
C HIS A 46 -7.03 9.41 10.80
N ALA A 47 -7.25 8.67 9.71
CA ALA A 47 -6.28 8.51 8.63
C ALA A 47 -6.06 9.85 7.91
N ALA A 48 -7.11 10.64 7.70
CA ALA A 48 -7.01 11.98 7.12
C ALA A 48 -6.13 12.89 7.98
N VAL A 49 -6.30 12.84 9.30
CA VAL A 49 -5.43 13.55 10.25
C VAL A 49 -3.99 13.04 10.16
N TYR A 50 -3.78 11.73 10.15
CA TYR A 50 -2.46 11.10 10.13
C TYR A 50 -1.62 11.48 8.91
N TYR A 51 -2.20 11.37 7.70
CA TYR A 51 -1.52 11.74 6.45
C TYR A 51 -1.45 13.25 6.28
N GLY A 52 -2.50 13.99 6.63
CA GLY A 52 -2.51 15.45 6.61
C GLY A 52 -1.41 16.05 7.50
N GLN A 53 -1.11 15.47 8.66
CA GLN A 53 0.03 15.90 9.49
C GLN A 53 1.41 15.75 8.81
N ARG A 54 1.54 14.82 7.85
CA ARG A 54 2.79 14.49 7.16
C ARG A 54 2.91 15.12 5.77
N ALA A 55 1.81 15.65 5.26
CA ALA A 55 1.75 16.32 3.97
C ALA A 55 2.41 17.71 4.03
N THR A 56 3.34 17.94 3.10
CA THR A 56 4.04 19.20 2.85
C THR A 56 3.85 19.61 1.38
N PRO A 57 3.89 20.92 1.05
CA PRO A 57 3.77 21.36 -0.34
C PRO A 57 4.85 20.72 -1.24
N GLY A 58 4.42 20.04 -2.30
CA GLY A 58 5.30 19.29 -3.21
C GLY A 58 5.98 18.06 -2.60
N GLY A 59 5.57 17.62 -1.41
CA GLY A 59 6.04 16.38 -0.80
C GLY A 59 5.32 15.14 -1.33
N MET A 60 5.98 13.99 -1.31
CA MET A 60 5.38 12.71 -1.73
C MET A 60 5.09 11.81 -0.53
N LEU A 61 3.87 11.28 -0.48
CA LEU A 61 3.44 10.31 0.50
C LEU A 61 2.97 9.03 -0.19
N ILE A 62 3.26 7.89 0.42
CA ILE A 62 2.74 6.59 0.01
C ILE A 62 1.85 6.08 1.15
N THR A 63 0.64 5.62 0.82
CA THR A 63 -0.25 5.04 1.84
C THR A 63 0.38 3.83 2.50
N GLU A 64 -0.19 3.43 3.64
CA GLU A 64 -0.03 2.08 4.12
C GLU A 64 -0.50 1.04 3.09
N ALA A 65 0.00 -0.20 3.24
CA ALA A 65 -0.34 -1.30 2.36
C ALA A 65 -1.85 -1.52 2.32
N THR A 66 -2.44 -1.40 1.12
CA THR A 66 -3.88 -1.37 0.90
C THR A 66 -4.30 -2.57 0.06
N GLY A 67 -5.16 -3.42 0.63
CA GLY A 67 -5.58 -4.67 0.01
C GLY A 67 -6.31 -4.46 -1.32
N VAL A 68 -6.08 -5.38 -2.26
CA VAL A 68 -6.72 -5.38 -3.59
C VAL A 68 -7.92 -6.31 -3.71
N SER A 69 -8.15 -7.16 -2.72
CA SER A 69 -9.27 -8.11 -2.65
C SER A 69 -9.41 -8.70 -1.24
N ASP A 70 -10.45 -9.50 -1.01
CA ASP A 70 -10.62 -10.22 0.26
C ASP A 70 -9.51 -11.25 0.51
N THR A 71 -8.95 -11.86 -0.54
CA THR A 71 -7.84 -12.83 -0.43
C THR A 71 -6.48 -12.17 -0.18
N ALA A 72 -6.40 -10.85 -0.33
CA ALA A 72 -5.17 -10.08 -0.18
C ALA A 72 -4.75 -9.86 1.29
N GLN A 73 -5.60 -10.22 2.26
CA GLN A 73 -5.43 -9.89 3.68
C GLN A 73 -4.52 -10.86 4.45
N GLY A 74 -3.77 -10.34 5.42
CA GLY A 74 -2.90 -11.14 6.32
C GLY A 74 -2.64 -10.49 7.68
N TYR A 75 -3.29 -9.36 7.93
CA TYR A 75 -3.16 -8.52 9.12
C TYR A 75 -4.55 -7.96 9.42
N THR A 76 -4.87 -7.76 10.70
CA THR A 76 -6.14 -7.15 11.10
C THR A 76 -6.12 -5.66 10.78
N ASP A 77 -7.29 -5.09 10.51
CA ASP A 77 -7.50 -3.64 10.41
C ASP A 77 -6.61 -2.94 9.38
N THR A 78 -6.21 -3.63 8.31
CA THR A 78 -5.54 -3.03 7.16
C THR A 78 -6.56 -2.53 6.14
N PRO A 79 -6.36 -1.36 5.52
CA PRO A 79 -7.35 -0.83 4.59
C PRO A 79 -7.43 -1.64 3.30
N GLY A 80 -8.57 -1.53 2.63
CA GLY A 80 -8.81 -2.00 1.28
C GLY A 80 -9.06 -0.88 0.29
N VAL A 81 -9.12 -1.24 -0.98
CA VAL A 81 -9.61 -0.36 -2.07
C VAL A 81 -10.30 -1.17 -3.18
N TRP A 82 -10.83 -2.36 -2.87
CA TRP A 82 -11.51 -3.21 -3.86
C TRP A 82 -13.02 -2.99 -3.92
N THR A 83 -13.61 -2.45 -2.85
CA THR A 83 -15.03 -2.09 -2.81
C THR A 83 -15.23 -0.58 -3.02
N ALA A 84 -16.44 -0.21 -3.44
CA ALA A 84 -16.83 1.19 -3.58
C ALA A 84 -16.81 1.91 -2.22
N GLU A 85 -17.29 1.26 -1.16
CA GLU A 85 -17.27 1.81 0.20
C GLU A 85 -15.85 2.17 0.67
N GLN A 86 -14.90 1.26 0.47
CA GLN A 86 -13.49 1.50 0.80
C GLN A 86 -12.91 2.66 0.00
N ALA A 87 -13.20 2.72 -1.30
CA ALA A 87 -12.73 3.79 -2.17
C ALA A 87 -13.30 5.17 -1.77
N GLU A 88 -14.60 5.23 -1.45
CA GLU A 88 -15.24 6.46 -0.98
C GLU A 88 -14.66 6.91 0.37
N ALA A 89 -14.37 5.97 1.28
CA ALA A 89 -13.73 6.27 2.56
C ALA A 89 -12.28 6.79 2.42
N TRP A 90 -11.60 6.52 1.31
CA TRP A 90 -10.29 7.12 1.02
C TRP A 90 -10.38 8.59 0.60
N ARG A 91 -11.50 9.07 0.04
CA ARG A 91 -11.61 10.44 -0.50
C ARG A 91 -11.28 11.53 0.53
N PRO A 92 -11.80 11.51 1.77
CA PRO A 92 -11.46 12.55 2.75
C PRO A 92 -9.97 12.53 3.14
N VAL A 93 -9.33 11.36 3.09
CA VAL A 93 -7.90 11.20 3.37
C VAL A 93 -7.07 11.82 2.25
N VAL A 94 -7.43 11.53 1.01
CA VAL A 94 -6.84 12.13 -0.19
C VAL A 94 -6.98 13.65 -0.16
N ASP A 95 -8.20 14.15 0.08
CA ASP A 95 -8.48 15.58 0.09
C ASP A 95 -7.65 16.30 1.17
N ALA A 96 -7.46 15.70 2.34
CA ALA A 96 -6.62 16.25 3.40
C ALA A 96 -5.13 16.35 3.00
N VAL A 97 -4.62 15.42 2.19
CA VAL A 97 -3.24 15.46 1.66
C VAL A 97 -3.11 16.50 0.54
N HIS A 98 -4.04 16.49 -0.41
CA HIS A 98 -4.05 17.41 -1.54
C HIS A 98 -4.30 18.86 -1.14
N ALA A 99 -5.10 19.12 -0.10
CA ALA A 99 -5.29 20.47 0.45
C ALA A 99 -3.98 21.10 0.96
N LYS A 100 -2.94 20.30 1.21
CA LYS A 100 -1.60 20.75 1.58
C LYS A 100 -0.60 20.78 0.42
N GLY A 101 -1.06 20.52 -0.80
CA GLY A 101 -0.23 20.52 -2.01
C GLY A 101 0.73 19.35 -2.11
N ALA A 102 0.51 18.26 -1.35
CA ALA A 102 1.32 17.05 -1.42
C ALA A 102 0.77 16.08 -2.46
N LEU A 103 1.65 15.21 -2.95
CA LEU A 103 1.31 14.05 -3.76
C LEU A 103 1.07 12.86 -2.85
N PHE A 104 0.10 12.04 -3.24
CA PHE A 104 -0.25 10.83 -2.53
C PHE A 104 -0.25 9.66 -3.49
N PHE A 105 0.09 8.46 -3.02
CA PHE A 105 0.13 7.25 -3.83
C PHE A 105 -0.47 6.05 -3.10
N CYS A 106 -1.36 5.36 -3.81
CA CYS A 106 -1.89 4.01 -3.55
C CYS A 106 -0.84 2.88 -3.44
N GLN A 107 -0.41 2.42 -2.25
CA GLN A 107 0.33 1.12 -2.20
C GLN A 107 -0.64 -0.06 -2.30
N LEU A 108 -0.83 -0.59 -3.52
CA LEU A 108 -1.61 -1.80 -3.75
C LEU A 108 -0.91 -3.05 -3.21
N TRP A 109 -1.65 -3.89 -2.51
CA TRP A 109 -1.06 -4.98 -1.74
C TRP A 109 -1.85 -6.29 -1.80
N HIS A 110 -1.10 -7.39 -1.90
CA HIS A 110 -1.59 -8.75 -1.72
C HIS A 110 -0.55 -9.55 -0.93
N VAL A 111 -0.91 -10.08 0.25
CA VAL A 111 0.07 -10.74 1.16
C VAL A 111 0.53 -12.12 0.68
N GLY A 112 -0.27 -12.78 -0.16
CA GLY A 112 -0.03 -14.15 -0.59
C GLY A 112 0.05 -15.12 0.60
N ARG A 113 1.12 -15.92 0.68
CA ARG A 113 1.30 -16.91 1.77
C ARG A 113 1.60 -16.31 3.15
N VAL A 114 1.82 -15.00 3.28
CA VAL A 114 2.01 -14.33 4.58
C VAL A 114 0.64 -14.06 5.23
N SER A 115 -0.17 -15.11 5.39
CA SER A 115 -1.54 -15.05 5.88
C SER A 115 -1.92 -16.29 6.69
N LYS A 116 -3.17 -16.35 7.16
CA LYS A 116 -3.76 -17.45 7.92
C LYS A 116 -5.17 -17.75 7.40
N TYR A 117 -5.66 -18.96 7.63
CA TYR A 117 -7.04 -19.35 7.30
C TYR A 117 -8.07 -18.34 7.81
N GLY A 118 -7.90 -17.81 9.03
CA GLY A 118 -8.82 -16.83 9.62
C GLY A 118 -8.88 -15.47 8.90
N PHE A 119 -7.94 -15.15 8.02
CA PHE A 119 -8.00 -13.95 7.17
C PHE A 119 -8.62 -14.22 5.81
N GLN A 120 -8.82 -15.49 5.45
CA GLN A 120 -9.26 -15.89 4.12
C GLN A 120 -10.78 -16.11 4.10
N PRO A 121 -11.45 -15.75 2.99
CA PRO A 121 -12.87 -16.04 2.80
C PRO A 121 -13.18 -17.51 3.03
N GLY A 122 -14.15 -17.79 3.91
CA GLY A 122 -14.57 -19.17 4.22
C GLY A 122 -13.49 -20.04 4.88
N GLY A 123 -12.41 -19.46 5.42
CA GLY A 123 -11.31 -20.23 6.01
C GLY A 123 -10.40 -20.90 4.98
N ALA A 124 -10.45 -20.48 3.71
CA ALA A 124 -9.64 -21.06 2.65
C ALA A 124 -8.13 -20.93 2.88
N ALA A 125 -7.34 -21.77 2.20
CA ALA A 125 -5.88 -21.65 2.24
C ALA A 125 -5.40 -20.36 1.56
N PRO A 126 -4.46 -19.61 2.15
CA PRO A 126 -3.82 -18.48 1.48
C PRO A 126 -3.19 -18.89 0.15
N VAL A 127 -3.24 -18.03 -0.86
CA VAL A 127 -2.68 -18.32 -2.18
C VAL A 127 -1.20 -17.93 -2.30
N SER A 128 -0.47 -18.62 -3.17
CA SER A 128 0.98 -18.44 -3.33
C SER A 128 1.47 -18.97 -4.69
N SER A 129 2.72 -18.70 -5.02
CA SER A 129 3.43 -19.36 -6.12
C SER A 129 3.90 -20.79 -5.79
N THR A 130 3.81 -21.18 -4.52
CA THR A 130 4.30 -22.45 -3.97
C THR A 130 3.47 -22.89 -2.76
N GLU A 131 3.43 -24.19 -2.50
CA GLU A 131 2.84 -24.80 -1.29
C GLU A 131 3.77 -24.72 -0.07
N ARG A 132 5.00 -24.22 -0.24
CA ARG A 132 5.95 -24.07 0.87
C ARG A 132 5.44 -23.05 1.88
N MET A 133 5.36 -23.46 3.14
CA MET A 133 4.99 -22.59 4.25
C MET A 133 6.00 -21.46 4.48
N VAL A 134 5.52 -20.37 5.07
CA VAL A 134 6.39 -19.36 5.66
C VAL A 134 6.81 -19.86 7.03
N GLY A 135 8.10 -19.75 7.36
CA GLY A 135 8.59 -20.08 8.69
C GLY A 135 7.97 -19.17 9.76
N PRO A 136 7.90 -19.63 11.02
CA PRO A 136 7.41 -18.80 12.12
C PRO A 136 8.24 -17.53 12.27
N GLN A 137 7.59 -16.43 12.66
CA GLN A 137 8.24 -15.15 12.90
C GLN A 137 8.05 -14.72 14.35
N VAL A 138 9.15 -14.49 15.07
CA VAL A 138 9.11 -13.93 16.43
C VAL A 138 8.82 -12.43 16.34
N ARG A 139 7.78 -11.98 17.04
CA ARG A 139 7.40 -10.57 17.16
C ARG A 139 8.22 -9.90 18.25
N HIS A 140 8.20 -8.57 18.27
CA HIS A 140 8.89 -7.77 19.28
C HIS A 140 8.44 -8.08 20.72
N ASP A 141 7.18 -8.50 20.91
CA ASP A 141 6.63 -8.89 22.22
C ASP A 141 7.01 -10.32 22.65
N GLY A 142 7.87 -11.00 21.87
CA GLY A 142 8.28 -12.39 22.11
C GLY A 142 7.28 -13.44 21.63
N SER A 143 6.09 -13.05 21.16
CA SER A 143 5.12 -13.98 20.61
C SER A 143 5.51 -14.46 19.21
N THR A 144 5.16 -15.71 18.89
CA THR A 144 5.44 -16.28 17.57
C THR A 144 4.22 -16.13 16.65
N LYS A 145 4.40 -15.44 15.52
CA LYS A 145 3.45 -15.43 14.42
C LYS A 145 3.69 -16.65 13.53
N GLU A 146 2.76 -17.57 13.56
CA GLU A 146 2.70 -18.68 12.61
C GLU A 146 1.87 -18.31 11.37
N PHE A 147 2.00 -19.08 10.29
CA PHE A 147 1.27 -18.88 9.04
C PHE A 147 0.62 -20.19 8.60
N SER A 148 -0.52 -20.11 7.91
CA SER A 148 -1.19 -21.30 7.41
C SER A 148 -0.49 -21.85 6.16
N PRO A 149 -0.51 -23.17 5.93
CA PRO A 149 -0.11 -23.76 4.65
C PRO A 149 -0.79 -23.06 3.46
N PRO A 150 -0.02 -22.56 2.49
CA PRO A 150 -0.60 -21.93 1.32
C PRO A 150 -0.93 -22.95 0.23
N ARG A 151 -1.88 -22.60 -0.63
CA ARG A 151 -2.14 -23.31 -1.89
C ARG A 151 -1.37 -22.63 -3.02
N ARG A 152 -0.72 -23.42 -3.87
CA ARG A 152 -0.14 -22.92 -5.12
C ARG A 152 -1.25 -22.57 -6.11
N LEU A 153 -1.18 -21.37 -6.68
CA LEU A 153 -2.06 -20.95 -7.77
C LEU A 153 -1.79 -21.80 -9.01
N ALA A 154 -2.87 -22.24 -9.66
CA ALA A 154 -2.84 -22.70 -11.04
C ALA A 154 -2.62 -21.51 -11.98
N ALA A 155 -2.11 -21.77 -13.19
CA ALA A 155 -1.78 -20.70 -14.13
C ALA A 155 -3.03 -19.90 -14.53
N GLU A 156 -4.18 -20.57 -14.59
CA GLU A 156 -5.48 -20.05 -14.98
C GLU A 156 -6.08 -19.11 -13.92
N GLU A 157 -5.59 -19.17 -12.67
CA GLU A 157 -6.03 -18.29 -11.58
C GLU A 157 -5.25 -16.97 -11.55
N ILE A 158 -4.04 -16.91 -12.12
CA ILE A 158 -3.19 -15.71 -12.10
C ILE A 158 -3.87 -14.51 -12.76
N PRO A 159 -4.57 -14.64 -13.91
CA PRO A 159 -5.31 -13.52 -14.50
C PRO A 159 -6.33 -12.89 -13.55
N MET A 160 -6.94 -13.65 -12.64
CA MET A 160 -7.86 -13.08 -11.65
C MET A 160 -7.13 -12.19 -10.64
N ILE A 161 -5.94 -12.60 -10.18
CA ILE A 161 -5.11 -11.76 -9.30
C ILE A 161 -4.71 -10.47 -10.01
N VAL A 162 -4.32 -10.55 -11.29
CA VAL A 162 -4.03 -9.35 -12.11
C VAL A 162 -5.26 -8.45 -12.21
N ASP A 163 -6.45 -9.03 -12.38
CA ASP A 163 -7.71 -8.30 -12.46
C ASP A 163 -8.06 -7.59 -11.14
N ASP A 164 -7.75 -8.18 -9.99
CA ASP A 164 -7.91 -7.55 -8.67
C ASP A 164 -7.05 -6.28 -8.55
N PHE A 165 -5.76 -6.37 -8.90
CA PHE A 165 -4.88 -5.19 -8.96
C PHE A 165 -5.40 -4.14 -9.95
N ARG A 166 -5.93 -4.58 -11.11
CA ARG A 166 -6.51 -3.68 -12.12
C ARG A 166 -7.72 -2.92 -11.56
N LYS A 167 -8.63 -3.60 -10.86
CA LYS A 167 -9.82 -3.00 -10.23
C LYS A 167 -9.44 -2.06 -9.09
N ALA A 168 -8.57 -2.51 -8.18
CA ALA A 168 -8.08 -1.73 -7.07
C ALA A 168 -7.38 -0.44 -7.54
N THR A 169 -6.57 -0.51 -8.60
CA THR A 169 -5.97 0.69 -9.25
C THR A 169 -7.04 1.70 -9.68
N ARG A 170 -8.08 1.25 -10.39
CA ARG A 170 -9.17 2.14 -10.84
C ARG A 170 -9.90 2.78 -9.67
N ASN A 171 -10.18 2.00 -8.63
CA ASN A 171 -10.83 2.52 -7.42
C ASN A 171 -9.95 3.55 -6.71
N ALA A 172 -8.65 3.30 -6.60
CA ALA A 172 -7.71 4.25 -6.01
C ALA A 172 -7.61 5.55 -6.81
N ILE A 173 -7.62 5.48 -8.15
CA ILE A 173 -7.67 6.66 -9.02
C ILE A 173 -8.99 7.42 -8.82
N ASN A 174 -10.13 6.71 -8.79
CA ASN A 174 -11.45 7.32 -8.60
C ASN A 174 -11.60 7.99 -7.22
N ALA A 175 -10.94 7.45 -6.19
CA ALA A 175 -10.84 8.05 -4.87
C ALA A 175 -9.93 9.29 -4.84
N GLY A 176 -9.17 9.53 -5.91
CA GLY A 176 -8.28 10.68 -6.06
C GLY A 176 -6.89 10.46 -5.48
N THR A 177 -6.45 9.23 -5.20
CA THR A 177 -5.07 8.96 -4.70
C THR A 177 -3.97 9.27 -5.71
N TYR A 178 -4.29 9.88 -6.85
CA TYR A 178 -3.37 10.44 -7.82
C TYR A 178 -3.74 11.92 -8.05
N MET A 179 -2.82 12.74 -8.59
CA MET A 179 -3.07 14.16 -8.84
C MET A 179 -4.46 14.38 -9.47
N ARG A 180 -5.25 15.30 -8.90
CA ARG A 180 -6.37 15.91 -9.63
C ARG A 180 -5.74 16.69 -10.79
N THR A 181 -5.93 16.22 -12.01
CA THR A 181 -5.67 17.02 -13.23
C THR A 181 -6.55 18.25 -13.24
#